data_AF-A0A496US78-F1
#
_entry.id   AF-A0A496US78-F1
#
_cell.length_a   1.000
_cell.length_b   1.000
_cell.length_c   1.000
_cell.angle_alpha   90.00
_cell.angle_beta   90.00
_cell.angle_gamma   90.00
#
_symmetry.space_group_name_H-M   'P 1'
#
loop_
_entity.id
_entity.type
_entity.pdbx_description
1 polymer ?
#
loop_
_entity_poly.entity_id
_entity_poly.type
_entity_poly.pdbx_seq_one_letter_code
_entity_poly.pdbx_strand_id
1 'polypeptide(L)'
;MRRAVAAMVLGIALSSVAHAQESARVVTVSPASTGDLVVCRLTTAGLPGEKLLQSMRSGLVSAVDLDLVLLDENEQVVGGNHVSLQLGFDLWEEIFSVRADGSERRFHNLADLESYLGELDGLPVAPLNRLVAGERYRLRVGLEVYPIAPAARDRIEDVIAGEQRPRREGQDQQQAQVSLGRLIRLFYKGSGDGRSEQQMVSAWFTRRELAHAQD
;
A
#
# COMPACT_ATOMS: atom_id res chain seq x y z
N MET A 1 28.99 4.62 -66.37
CA MET A 1 27.82 4.74 -65.48
C MET A 1 27.92 3.69 -64.37
N ARG A 2 28.35 4.08 -63.16
CA ARG A 2 28.46 3.19 -62.00
C ARG A 2 27.31 3.51 -61.04
N ARG A 3 26.44 2.54 -60.78
CA ARG A 3 25.34 2.63 -59.80
C ARG A 3 25.89 2.27 -58.42
N ALA A 4 25.88 3.22 -57.49
CA ALA A 4 26.14 2.97 -56.07
C ALA A 4 24.81 2.60 -55.39
N VAL A 5 24.76 1.38 -54.84
CA VAL A 5 23.66 0.90 -54.00
C VAL A 5 24.04 1.22 -52.56
N ALA A 6 23.44 2.27 -52.00
CA ALA A 6 23.58 2.61 -50.59
C ALA A 6 22.61 1.75 -49.78
N ALA A 7 23.12 0.72 -49.12
CA ALA A 7 22.39 -0.09 -48.15
C ALA A 7 22.31 0.69 -46.83
N MET A 8 21.15 1.26 -46.55
CA MET A 8 20.84 1.92 -45.27
C MET A 8 20.42 0.84 -44.26
N VAL A 9 21.39 0.40 -43.44
CA VAL A 9 21.15 -0.53 -42.33
C VAL A 9 20.53 0.26 -41.19
N LEU A 10 19.21 0.11 -41.02
CA LEU A 10 18.44 0.68 -39.91
C LEU A 10 18.67 -0.17 -38.65
N GLY A 11 19.64 0.22 -37.83
CA GLY A 11 19.90 -0.41 -36.54
C GLY A 11 18.86 0.00 -35.51
N ILE A 12 17.85 -0.85 -35.30
CA ILE A 12 16.92 -0.72 -34.18
C ILE A 12 17.67 -1.14 -32.92
N ALA A 13 18.18 -0.18 -32.16
CA ALA A 13 18.68 -0.40 -30.81
C ALA A 13 17.49 -0.77 -29.93
N LEU A 14 17.32 -2.06 -29.65
CA LEU A 14 16.43 -2.58 -28.62
C LEU A 14 17.02 -2.20 -27.26
N SER A 15 16.83 -0.95 -26.86
CA SER A 15 17.05 -0.50 -25.50
C SER A 15 16.09 -1.29 -24.62
N SER A 16 16.60 -2.35 -24.01
CA SER A 16 15.88 -3.12 -23.01
C SER A 16 15.66 -2.19 -21.82
N VAL A 17 14.51 -1.52 -21.78
CA VAL A 17 14.06 -0.77 -20.61
C VAL A 17 13.77 -1.83 -19.56
N ALA A 18 14.81 -2.22 -18.82
CA ALA A 18 14.64 -2.90 -17.55
C ALA A 18 13.76 -1.97 -16.72
N HIS A 19 12.47 -2.28 -16.66
CA HIS A 19 11.56 -1.66 -15.71
C HIS A 19 12.08 -2.11 -14.36
N ALA A 20 12.97 -1.29 -13.77
CA ALA A 20 13.36 -1.42 -12.39
C ALA A 20 12.04 -1.38 -11.63
N GLN A 21 11.66 -2.53 -11.07
CA GLN A 21 10.38 -2.72 -10.40
C GLN A 21 10.38 -1.76 -9.21
N GLU A 22 9.74 -0.61 -9.41
CA GLU A 22 9.80 0.49 -8.47
C GLU A 22 9.00 0.07 -7.24
N SER A 23 9.73 -0.17 -6.15
CA SER A 23 9.11 -0.61 -4.90
C SER A 23 8.29 0.53 -4.32
N ALA A 24 7.09 0.19 -3.85
CA ALA A 24 6.17 1.12 -3.21
C ALA A 24 6.88 1.87 -2.08
N ARG A 25 6.83 3.19 -2.09
CA ARG A 25 7.49 4.03 -1.07
C ARG A 25 6.80 5.38 -0.92
N VAL A 26 7.01 6.01 0.22
CA VAL A 26 6.68 7.43 0.45
C VAL A 26 7.78 8.29 -0.15
N VAL A 27 7.42 9.25 -0.99
CA VAL A 27 8.35 10.15 -1.69
C VAL A 27 8.50 11.48 -0.95
N THR A 28 7.38 12.08 -0.53
CA THR A 28 7.38 13.31 0.27
C THR A 28 6.41 13.20 1.43
N VAL A 29 6.74 13.88 2.52
CA VAL A 29 5.89 14.05 3.71
C VAL A 29 5.92 15.53 4.06
N SER A 30 4.77 16.18 4.00
CA SER A 30 4.60 17.59 4.36
C SER A 30 3.56 17.73 5.46
N PRO A 31 3.94 18.33 6.60
CA PRO A 31 2.99 18.64 7.66
C PRO A 31 2.13 19.84 7.25
N ALA A 32 0.84 19.81 7.58
CA ALA A 32 -0.10 20.91 7.39
C ALA A 32 -1.10 20.98 8.56
N SER A 33 -2.01 21.95 8.53
CA SER A 33 -3.13 21.99 9.48
C SER A 33 -4.47 22.16 8.79
N THR A 34 -5.50 21.53 9.33
CA THR A 34 -6.88 21.66 8.88
C THR A 34 -7.76 21.74 10.11
N GLY A 35 -8.40 22.89 10.32
CA GLY A 35 -9.14 23.15 11.57
C GLY A 35 -8.24 23.06 12.79
N ASP A 36 -8.56 22.17 13.72
CA ASP A 36 -7.82 21.93 14.96
C ASP A 36 -6.90 20.69 14.90
N LEU A 37 -6.67 20.14 13.71
CA LEU A 37 -5.84 18.96 13.50
C LEU A 37 -4.53 19.31 12.78
N VAL A 38 -3.46 18.65 13.22
CA VAL A 38 -2.27 18.43 12.41
C VAL A 38 -2.60 17.34 11.42
N VAL A 39 -2.42 17.64 10.14
CA VAL A 39 -2.61 16.68 9.05
C VAL A 39 -1.30 16.45 8.30
N CYS A 40 -1.21 15.32 7.63
CA CYS A 40 -0.09 14.93 6.79
C CYS A 40 -0.54 14.93 5.33
N ARG A 41 0.21 15.65 4.49
CA ARG A 41 0.17 15.46 3.03
C ARG A 41 1.34 14.60 2.64
N LEU A 42 1.10 13.56 1.85
CA LEU A 42 2.17 12.71 1.38
C LEU A 42 2.00 12.36 -0.09
N THR A 43 3.13 12.18 -0.76
CA THR A 43 3.15 11.60 -2.10
C THR A 43 3.76 10.21 -2.03
N THR A 44 3.21 9.27 -2.78
CA THR A 44 3.75 7.91 -2.91
C THR A 44 4.19 7.64 -4.34
N ALA A 45 5.08 6.66 -4.49
CA ALA A 45 5.44 6.12 -5.79
C ALA A 45 5.36 4.59 -5.73
N GLY A 46 5.06 3.96 -6.87
CA GLY A 46 4.96 2.50 -6.97
C GLY A 46 3.69 1.91 -6.35
N LEU A 47 2.64 2.72 -6.14
CA LEU A 47 1.32 2.26 -5.69
C LEU A 47 0.26 2.43 -6.80
N PRO A 48 -0.56 1.41 -7.07
CA PRO A 48 -0.45 0.04 -6.56
C PRO A 48 0.69 -0.72 -7.28
N GLY A 49 1.56 -1.38 -6.53
CA GLY A 49 2.64 -2.18 -7.11
C GLY A 49 2.10 -3.40 -7.87
N GLU A 50 2.90 -3.98 -8.77
CA GLU A 50 2.49 -5.10 -9.63
C GLU A 50 1.92 -6.30 -8.85
N LYS A 51 2.54 -6.67 -7.72
CA LYS A 51 2.05 -7.74 -6.85
C LYS A 51 0.67 -7.44 -6.26
N LEU A 52 0.44 -6.17 -5.89
CA LEU A 52 -0.84 -5.74 -5.35
C LEU A 52 -1.91 -5.77 -6.45
N LEU A 53 -1.58 -5.29 -7.65
CA LEU A 53 -2.46 -5.38 -8.82
C LEU A 53 -2.80 -6.81 -9.21
N GLN A 54 -1.82 -7.71 -9.22
CA GLN A 54 -2.05 -9.12 -9.51
C GLN A 54 -3.01 -9.75 -8.49
N SER A 55 -2.83 -9.42 -7.21
CA SER A 55 -3.70 -9.91 -6.15
C SER A 55 -5.13 -9.39 -6.30
N MET A 56 -5.31 -8.08 -6.50
CA MET A 56 -6.63 -7.48 -6.73
C MET A 56 -7.33 -8.12 -7.94
N ARG A 57 -6.63 -8.29 -9.05
CA ARG A 57 -7.17 -8.94 -10.27
C ARG A 57 -7.53 -10.41 -10.07
N SER A 58 -7.04 -11.06 -9.02
CA SER A 58 -7.46 -12.41 -8.63
C SER A 58 -8.71 -12.43 -7.74
N GLY A 59 -9.30 -11.25 -7.47
CA GLY A 59 -10.46 -11.09 -6.59
C GLY A 59 -10.10 -11.05 -5.11
N LEU A 60 -8.81 -10.97 -4.76
CA LEU A 60 -8.36 -10.85 -3.37
C LEU A 60 -8.31 -9.38 -2.96
N VAL A 61 -8.72 -9.11 -1.72
CA VAL A 61 -8.59 -7.78 -1.12
C VAL A 61 -7.14 -7.58 -0.71
N SER A 62 -6.53 -6.49 -1.17
CA SER A 62 -5.22 -6.02 -0.76
C SER A 62 -5.36 -4.92 0.30
N ALA A 63 -4.26 -4.59 0.99
CA ALA A 63 -4.24 -3.46 1.91
C ALA A 63 -2.94 -2.64 1.77
N VAL A 64 -3.04 -1.35 2.07
CA VAL A 64 -1.91 -0.45 2.26
C VAL A 64 -2.11 0.21 3.62
N ASP A 65 -1.14 0.04 4.50
CA ASP A 65 -1.17 0.60 5.85
C ASP A 65 -0.15 1.73 5.97
N LEU A 66 -0.56 2.82 6.61
CA LEU A 66 0.23 4.01 6.84
C LEU A 66 0.28 4.30 8.34
N ASP A 67 1.49 4.33 8.90
CA ASP A 67 1.73 4.72 10.29
C ASP A 67 2.24 6.15 10.34
N LEU A 68 1.39 7.08 10.80
CA LEU A 68 1.69 8.50 10.92
C LEU A 68 2.08 8.79 12.38
N VAL A 69 3.31 9.23 12.61
CA VAL A 69 3.83 9.49 13.97
C VAL A 69 4.36 10.90 14.06
N LEU A 70 3.87 11.67 15.03
CA LEU A 70 4.37 12.99 15.38
C LEU A 70 5.40 12.88 16.50
N LEU A 71 6.62 13.35 16.22
CA LEU A 71 7.77 13.32 17.13
C LEU A 71 8.13 14.74 17.59
N ASP A 72 8.54 14.90 18.85
CA ASP A 72 9.17 16.13 19.36
C ASP A 72 10.70 16.14 19.15
N GLU A 73 11.38 17.18 19.63
CA GLU A 73 12.85 17.33 19.54
C GLU A 73 13.64 16.19 20.21
N ASN A 74 13.05 15.49 21.18
CA ASN A 74 13.64 14.36 21.90
C ASN A 74 13.28 13.01 21.28
N GLU A 75 12.72 13.01 20.07
CA GLU A 75 12.18 11.85 19.35
C GLU A 75 11.09 11.10 20.13
N GLN A 76 10.41 11.77 21.07
CA GLN A 76 9.27 11.20 21.79
C GLN A 76 7.99 11.35 20.97
N VAL A 77 7.13 10.32 21.04
CA VAL A 77 5.84 10.32 20.35
C VAL A 77 4.85 11.23 21.08
N VAL A 78 4.43 12.30 20.41
CA VAL A 78 3.42 13.26 20.93
C VAL A 78 2.02 12.91 20.45
N GLY A 79 1.92 12.24 19.31
CA GLY A 79 0.67 11.80 18.72
C GLY A 79 0.93 10.96 17.48
N GLY A 80 -0.14 10.44 16.91
CA GLY A 80 -0.06 9.63 15.70
C GLY A 80 -1.42 9.05 15.34
N ASN A 81 -1.47 8.50 14.14
CA ASN A 81 -2.64 7.85 13.59
C ASN A 81 -2.20 6.69 12.69
N HIS A 82 -3.05 5.67 12.58
CA HIS A 82 -2.85 4.54 11.68
C HIS A 82 -3.98 4.55 10.65
N VAL A 83 -3.63 4.58 9.37
CA VAL A 83 -4.58 4.60 8.26
C VAL A 83 -4.42 3.32 7.47
N SER A 84 -5.47 2.51 7.40
CA SER A 84 -5.51 1.30 6.58
C SER A 84 -6.43 1.49 5.39
N LEU A 85 -5.86 1.37 4.19
CA LEU A 85 -6.57 1.46 2.92
C LEU A 85 -6.78 0.03 2.39
N GLN A 86 -8.02 -0.44 2.31
CA GLN A 86 -8.33 -1.72 1.69
C GLN A 86 -8.61 -1.51 0.21
N LEU A 87 -7.88 -2.22 -0.65
CA LEU A 87 -8.00 -2.13 -2.09
C LEU A 87 -8.65 -3.40 -2.64
N GLY A 88 -9.62 -3.23 -3.53
CA GLY A 88 -10.32 -4.33 -4.17
C GLY A 88 -10.58 -4.06 -5.65
N PHE A 89 -10.80 -5.12 -6.40
CA PHE A 89 -11.25 -5.06 -7.79
C PHE A 89 -12.49 -5.93 -7.95
N ASP A 90 -13.58 -5.33 -8.40
CA ASP A 90 -14.79 -6.06 -8.77
C ASP A 90 -14.63 -6.60 -10.19
N LEU A 91 -14.56 -7.94 -10.33
CA LEU A 91 -14.38 -8.61 -11.62
C LEU A 91 -15.60 -8.50 -12.54
N TRP A 92 -16.78 -8.26 -12.00
CA TRP A 92 -18.02 -8.18 -12.78
C TRP A 92 -18.26 -6.78 -13.30
N GLU A 93 -18.00 -5.78 -12.46
CA GLU A 93 -18.14 -4.36 -12.84
C GLU A 93 -16.86 -3.78 -13.46
N GLU A 94 -15.72 -4.49 -13.33
CA GLU A 94 -14.38 -4.03 -13.72
C GLU A 94 -13.97 -2.72 -13.03
N ILE A 95 -14.35 -2.56 -11.75
CA ILE A 95 -14.15 -1.33 -10.97
C ILE A 95 -13.14 -1.59 -9.85
N PHE A 96 -12.21 -0.65 -9.67
CA PHE A 96 -11.34 -0.61 -8.49
C PHE A 96 -12.06 0.10 -7.34
N SER A 97 -11.81 -0.33 -6.12
CA SER A 97 -12.33 0.31 -4.91
C SER A 97 -11.22 0.49 -3.87
N VAL A 98 -11.29 1.60 -3.14
CA VAL A 98 -10.53 1.82 -1.93
C VAL A 98 -11.49 2.09 -0.78
N ARG A 99 -11.34 1.34 0.31
CA ARG A 99 -12.10 1.53 1.55
C ARG A 99 -11.19 2.02 2.67
N ALA A 100 -11.61 3.08 3.35
CA ALA A 100 -10.93 3.67 4.48
C ALA A 100 -11.96 4.29 5.44
N ASP A 101 -11.81 4.05 6.75
CA ASP A 101 -12.67 4.64 7.79
C ASP A 101 -14.19 4.52 7.53
N GLY A 102 -14.61 3.36 7.00
CA GLY A 102 -16.01 3.07 6.68
C GLY A 102 -16.53 3.74 5.40
N SER A 103 -15.73 4.55 4.73
CA SER A 103 -16.03 5.12 3.42
C SER A 103 -15.47 4.24 2.31
N GLU A 104 -16.14 4.22 1.16
CA GLU A 104 -15.68 3.54 -0.06
C GLU A 104 -15.60 4.55 -1.19
N ARG A 105 -14.47 4.54 -1.91
CA ARG A 105 -14.28 5.28 -3.16
C ARG A 105 -14.06 4.29 -4.29
N ARG A 106 -14.69 4.54 -5.44
CA ARG A 106 -14.63 3.69 -6.63
C ARG A 106 -13.91 4.41 -7.76
N PHE A 107 -13.17 3.65 -8.57
CA PHE A 107 -12.38 4.14 -9.69
C PHE A 107 -12.61 3.23 -10.90
N HIS A 108 -12.87 3.83 -12.06
CA HIS A 108 -13.18 3.09 -13.29
C HIS A 108 -11.95 2.63 -14.06
N ASN A 109 -10.76 3.12 -13.70
CA ASN A 109 -9.52 2.75 -14.36
C ASN A 109 -8.36 2.81 -13.35
N LEU A 110 -7.24 2.19 -13.75
CA LEU A 110 -6.05 2.10 -12.93
C LEU A 110 -5.37 3.46 -12.72
N ALA A 111 -5.40 4.35 -13.72
CA ALA A 111 -4.73 5.66 -13.63
C ALA A 111 -5.36 6.54 -12.55
N ASP A 112 -6.69 6.53 -12.40
CA ASP A 112 -7.38 7.27 -11.36
C ASP A 112 -7.06 6.72 -9.95
N LEU A 113 -6.95 5.39 -9.84
CA LEU A 113 -6.51 4.73 -8.61
C LEU A 113 -5.06 5.09 -8.26
N GLU A 114 -4.16 5.04 -9.24
CA GLU A 114 -2.75 5.42 -9.10
C GLU A 114 -2.60 6.88 -8.68
N SER A 115 -3.34 7.80 -9.32
CA SER A 115 -3.35 9.21 -8.94
C SER A 115 -3.83 9.41 -7.51
N TYR A 116 -4.88 8.69 -7.10
CA TYR A 116 -5.40 8.77 -5.74
C TYR A 116 -4.40 8.24 -4.70
N LEU A 117 -3.74 7.10 -4.96
CA LEU A 117 -2.74 6.56 -4.04
C LEU A 117 -1.43 7.36 -4.07
N GLY A 118 -1.12 7.99 -5.20
CA GLY A 118 0.05 8.84 -5.41
C GLY A 118 -0.01 10.14 -4.61
N GLU A 119 -1.22 10.66 -4.34
CA GLU A 119 -1.45 11.90 -3.61
C GLU A 119 -2.48 11.69 -2.49
N LEU A 120 -1.97 11.42 -1.27
CA LEU A 120 -2.81 11.29 -0.09
C LEU A 120 -2.72 12.59 0.73
N ASP A 121 -3.81 13.34 0.72
CA ASP A 121 -3.91 14.65 1.36
C ASP A 121 -4.80 14.61 2.61
N GLY A 122 -4.51 15.49 3.57
CA GLY A 122 -5.35 15.73 4.73
C GLY A 122 -5.41 14.59 5.73
N LEU A 123 -4.44 13.68 5.76
CA LEU A 123 -4.47 12.54 6.69
C LEU A 123 -4.29 13.03 8.13
N PRO A 124 -5.27 12.84 9.03
CA PRO A 124 -5.18 13.38 10.39
C PRO A 124 -4.09 12.64 11.18
N VAL A 125 -3.29 13.39 11.94
CA VAL A 125 -2.20 12.85 12.76
C VAL A 125 -2.46 13.06 14.24
N ALA A 126 -2.70 14.30 14.65
CA ALA A 126 -2.89 14.65 16.06
C ALA A 126 -3.65 15.98 16.22
N PRO A 127 -4.35 16.19 17.33
CA PRO A 127 -4.89 17.51 17.66
C PRO A 127 -3.80 18.57 17.83
N LEU A 128 -3.99 19.75 17.24
CA LEU A 128 -3.05 20.87 17.27
C LEU A 128 -2.82 21.41 18.69
N ASN A 129 -3.79 21.24 19.58
CA ASN A 129 -3.69 21.64 20.99
C ASN A 129 -2.69 20.79 21.80
N ARG A 130 -2.25 19.64 21.28
CA ARG A 130 -1.17 18.84 21.89
C ARG A 130 0.23 19.41 21.62
N LEU A 131 0.37 20.31 20.65
CA LEU A 131 1.64 20.94 20.32
C LEU A 131 1.85 22.18 21.20
N VAL A 132 2.95 22.15 21.95
CA VAL A 132 3.45 23.26 22.76
C VAL A 132 3.98 24.35 21.81
N ALA A 133 3.65 25.60 22.11
CA ALA A 133 4.11 26.72 21.31
C ALA A 133 5.63 26.93 21.49
N GLY A 134 6.36 27.02 20.38
CA GLY A 134 7.82 27.24 20.39
C GLY A 134 8.65 25.96 20.23
N GLU A 135 8.08 24.80 20.52
CA GLU A 135 8.74 23.50 20.30
C GLU A 135 8.74 23.12 18.81
N ARG A 136 9.74 22.31 18.41
CA ARG A 136 9.83 21.74 17.08
C ARG A 136 9.35 20.30 17.06
N TYR A 137 8.74 19.94 15.94
CA TYR A 137 8.17 18.63 15.69
C TYR A 137 8.56 18.14 14.31
N ARG A 138 8.47 16.84 14.08
CA ARG A 138 8.55 16.27 12.73
C ARG A 138 7.60 15.09 12.60
N LEU A 139 7.14 14.84 11.39
CA LEU A 139 6.32 13.67 11.06
C LEU A 139 7.21 12.54 10.59
N ARG A 140 6.95 11.33 11.06
CA ARG A 140 7.46 10.09 10.49
C ARG A 140 6.29 9.31 9.92
N VAL A 141 6.43 8.82 8.69
CA VAL A 141 5.44 8.00 8.02
C VAL A 141 6.06 6.65 7.68
N GLY A 142 5.47 5.58 8.18
CA GLY A 142 5.72 4.21 7.73
C GLY A 142 4.70 3.82 6.65
N LEU A 143 5.14 3.10 5.63
CA LEU A 143 4.29 2.50 4.60
C LEU A 143 4.51 0.99 4.60
N GLU A 144 3.42 0.24 4.75
CA GLU A 144 3.40 -1.21 4.57
C GLU A 144 2.37 -1.60 3.52
N VAL A 145 2.75 -2.56 2.66
CA VAL A 145 1.91 -2.99 1.55
C VAL A 145 1.63 -4.49 1.66
N TYR A 146 0.35 -4.82 1.66
CA TYR A 146 -0.17 -6.17 1.81
C TYR A 146 -0.87 -6.59 0.53
N PRO A 147 -0.24 -7.43 -0.32
CA PRO A 147 -0.91 -7.99 -1.49
C PRO A 147 -2.22 -8.68 -1.11
N ILE A 148 -2.29 -9.29 0.07
CA ILE A 148 -3.51 -9.85 0.64
C ILE A 148 -3.69 -9.23 2.00
N ALA A 149 -4.82 -8.55 2.20
CA ALA A 149 -5.13 -7.88 3.45
C ALA A 149 -5.09 -8.87 4.62
N PRO A 150 -4.56 -8.49 5.80
CA PRO A 150 -4.51 -9.36 6.98
C PRO A 150 -5.86 -10.00 7.31
N ALA A 151 -6.94 -9.21 7.31
CA ALA A 151 -8.29 -9.72 7.58
C ALA A 151 -8.83 -10.69 6.51
N ALA A 152 -8.31 -10.66 5.28
CA ALA A 152 -8.64 -11.66 4.26
C ALA A 152 -7.87 -12.96 4.49
N ARG A 153 -6.61 -12.85 4.89
CA ARG A 153 -5.78 -14.00 5.27
C ARG A 153 -6.36 -14.75 6.47
N ASP A 154 -6.76 -14.04 7.53
CA ASP A 154 -7.35 -14.65 8.73
C ASP A 154 -8.62 -15.44 8.37
N ARG A 155 -9.48 -14.88 7.53
CA ARG A 155 -10.69 -15.55 7.02
C ARG A 155 -10.36 -16.84 6.23
N ILE A 156 -9.33 -16.81 5.39
CA ILE A 156 -8.88 -17.99 4.65
C ILE A 156 -8.34 -19.06 5.62
N GLU A 157 -7.58 -18.65 6.63
CA GLU A 157 -7.03 -19.54 7.64
C GLU A 157 -8.14 -20.21 8.47
N ASP A 158 -9.19 -19.46 8.84
CA ASP A 158 -10.37 -19.97 9.55
C ASP A 158 -11.15 -21.01 8.71
N VAL A 159 -11.36 -20.74 7.42
CA VAL A 159 -12.02 -21.69 6.51
C VAL A 159 -11.22 -22.99 6.41
N ILE A 160 -9.90 -22.89 6.26
CA ILE A 160 -9.00 -24.05 6.18
C ILE A 160 -9.02 -24.85 7.49
N ALA A 161 -9.08 -24.17 8.65
CA ALA A 161 -9.14 -24.83 9.95
C ALA A 161 -10.51 -25.52 10.19
N GLY A 162 -11.61 -24.90 9.76
CA GLY A 162 -12.96 -25.44 9.90
C GLY A 162 -13.22 -26.72 9.09
N GLU A 163 -12.55 -26.89 7.95
CA GLU A 163 -12.63 -28.10 7.12
C GLU A 163 -11.95 -29.33 7.76
N GLN A 164 -11.11 -29.15 8.79
CA GLN A 164 -10.41 -30.24 9.47
C GLN A 164 -11.23 -30.93 10.57
N ARG A 165 -12.57 -30.78 10.59
CA ARG A 165 -13.39 -31.57 11.51
C ARG A 165 -13.15 -33.07 11.28
N PRO A 166 -12.89 -33.85 12.34
CA PRO A 166 -12.54 -35.26 12.21
C PRO A 166 -13.67 -35.99 11.49
N ARG A 167 -13.36 -36.44 10.28
CA ARG A 167 -14.20 -37.35 9.51
C ARG A 167 -14.40 -38.58 10.38
N ARG A 168 -15.66 -38.87 10.77
CA ARG A 168 -16.03 -40.01 11.62
C ARG A 168 -15.29 -41.26 11.14
N GLU A 169 -14.52 -41.86 12.05
CA GLU A 169 -13.77 -43.09 11.84
C GLU A 169 -14.68 -44.16 11.23
N GLY A 170 -14.34 -44.66 10.05
CA GLY A 170 -15.11 -45.74 9.42
C GLY A 170 -15.01 -45.92 7.91
N GLN A 171 -14.26 -45.09 7.17
CA GLN A 171 -14.07 -45.32 5.72
C GLN A 171 -12.60 -45.29 5.32
N ASP A 172 -12.02 -46.48 5.25
CA ASP A 172 -10.76 -46.81 4.56
C ASP A 172 -10.91 -46.64 3.04
N GLN A 173 -10.91 -45.39 2.58
CA GLN A 173 -10.54 -45.09 1.19
C GLN A 173 -9.38 -44.12 1.20
N GLN A 174 -8.19 -44.68 0.96
CA GLN A 174 -6.97 -43.97 0.61
C GLN A 174 -7.14 -43.26 -0.75
N GLN A 175 -7.95 -42.21 -0.79
CA GLN A 175 -7.82 -41.21 -1.85
C GLN A 175 -6.79 -40.19 -1.38
N ALA A 176 -5.76 -39.98 -2.20
CA ALA A 176 -4.78 -38.92 -2.04
C ALA A 176 -5.49 -37.55 -2.14
N GLN A 177 -6.17 -37.14 -1.06
CA GLN A 177 -6.62 -35.77 -0.90
C GLN A 177 -5.39 -34.91 -0.72
N VAL A 178 -4.91 -34.36 -1.82
CA VAL A 178 -4.04 -33.19 -1.78
C VAL A 178 -4.85 -32.11 -1.07
N SER A 179 -4.54 -31.89 0.21
CA SER A 179 -5.20 -30.88 1.01
C SER A 179 -5.01 -29.54 0.32
N LEU A 180 -6.06 -29.00 -0.27
CA LEU A 180 -6.08 -27.70 -0.94
C LEU A 180 -5.50 -26.61 -0.01
N GLY A 181 -5.76 -26.72 1.30
CA GLY A 181 -5.15 -25.88 2.33
C GLY A 181 -3.62 -25.94 2.40
N ARG A 182 -2.97 -27.07 2.08
CA ARG A 182 -1.49 -27.17 1.99
C ARG A 182 -0.97 -26.49 0.73
N LEU A 183 -1.65 -26.60 -0.41
CA LEU A 183 -1.27 -25.89 -1.65
C LEU A 183 -1.41 -24.38 -1.45
N ILE A 184 -2.52 -23.94 -0.88
CA ILE A 184 -2.78 -22.54 -0.54
C ILE A 184 -1.67 -22.00 0.40
N ARG A 185 -1.33 -22.74 1.46
CA ARG A 185 -0.22 -22.37 2.34
C ARG A 185 1.13 -22.34 1.63
N LEU A 186 1.39 -23.20 0.63
CA LEU A 186 2.63 -23.16 -0.14
C LEU A 186 2.74 -21.88 -0.99
N PHE A 187 1.64 -21.45 -1.62
CA PHE A 187 1.60 -20.20 -2.37
C PHE A 187 1.76 -18.97 -1.47
N TYR A 188 1.21 -18.99 -0.25
CA TYR A 188 1.23 -17.83 0.66
C TYR A 188 2.42 -17.78 1.62
N LYS A 189 2.99 -18.92 2.03
CA LYS A 189 4.12 -18.99 2.96
C LYS A 189 5.48 -18.79 2.29
N GLY A 190 5.54 -18.90 0.95
CA GLY A 190 6.74 -18.66 0.15
C GLY A 190 7.05 -17.18 -0.13
N SER A 191 6.07 -16.29 0.06
CA SER A 191 6.33 -14.85 0.14
C SER A 191 6.79 -14.56 1.55
N GLY A 192 8.08 -14.78 1.81
CA GLY A 192 8.72 -14.45 3.09
C GLY A 192 8.48 -13.00 3.49
N ASP A 193 8.88 -12.67 4.71
CA ASP A 193 8.78 -11.40 5.47
C ASP A 193 9.29 -10.12 4.76
N GLY A 194 9.24 -10.05 3.43
CA GLY A 194 9.46 -8.88 2.57
C GLY A 194 8.41 -7.79 2.77
N ARG A 195 8.03 -7.55 4.03
CA ARG A 195 7.65 -6.25 4.54
C ARG A 195 8.81 -5.32 4.22
N SER A 196 8.71 -4.68 3.06
CA SER A 196 9.52 -3.49 2.79
C SER A 196 8.88 -2.37 3.61
N GLU A 197 9.22 -2.32 4.90
CA GLU A 197 8.88 -1.18 5.75
C GLU A 197 9.67 0.00 5.20
N GLN A 198 8.99 0.89 4.47
CA GLN A 198 9.57 2.13 3.99
C GLN A 198 9.18 3.23 4.96
N GLN A 199 10.17 3.94 5.50
CA GLN A 199 9.95 5.07 6.38
C GLN A 199 10.43 6.36 5.72
N MET A 200 9.64 7.42 5.90
CA MET A 200 10.00 8.79 5.49
C MET A 200 9.78 9.74 6.66
N VAL A 201 10.63 10.76 6.78
CA VAL A 201 10.54 11.77 7.84
C VAL A 201 10.48 13.15 7.22
N SER A 202 9.58 14.00 7.70
CA SER A 202 9.48 15.39 7.26
C SER A 202 10.65 16.24 7.77
N ALA A 203 10.79 17.44 7.22
CA ALA A 203 11.56 18.48 7.89
C ALA A 203 10.95 18.79 9.27
N TRP A 204 11.79 19.32 10.17
CA TRP A 204 11.33 19.88 11.43
C TRP A 204 10.45 21.10 11.18
N PHE A 205 9.36 21.22 11.92
CA PHE A 205 8.43 22.34 11.87
C PHE A 205 7.99 22.77 13.26
N THR A 206 7.46 23.98 13.37
CA THR A 206 6.83 24.49 14.59
C THR A 206 5.32 24.61 14.42
N ARG A 207 4.58 24.69 15.54
CA ARG A 207 3.13 24.95 15.51
C ARG A 207 2.77 26.24 14.73
N ARG A 208 3.64 27.27 14.75
CA ARG A 208 3.41 28.53 14.04
C ARG A 208 3.49 28.36 12.53
N GLU A 209 4.40 27.53 12.04
CA GLU A 209 4.56 27.27 10.60
C GLU A 209 3.35 26.55 10.02
N LEU A 210 2.73 25.64 10.79
CA LEU A 210 1.49 24.97 10.39
C LEU A 210 0.33 25.93 10.12
N ALA A 211 0.25 27.04 10.87
CA ALA A 211 -0.81 28.04 10.69
C ALA A 211 -0.69 28.83 9.38
N HIS A 212 0.51 28.86 8.79
CA HIS A 212 0.76 29.50 7.50
C HIS A 212 0.60 28.55 6.31
N ALA A 213 0.55 27.24 6.57
CA ALA A 213 0.36 26.19 5.58
C ALA A 213 -1.11 25.75 5.47
N GLN A 214 -2.06 26.67 5.69
CA GLN A 214 -3.48 26.43 5.49
C GLN A 214 -3.81 26.49 4.00
N ASP A 215 -4.54 25.49 3.51
CA ASP A 215 -5.20 25.54 2.19
C ASP A 215 -6.54 26.29 2.28
#